data_AF-A0A7G1I7L3-F1
#
_entry.id   AF-A0A7G1I7L3-F1
#
_cell.length_a   1.000
_cell.length_b   1.000
_cell.length_c   1.000
_cell.angle_alpha   90.00
_cell.angle_beta   90.00
_cell.angle_gamma   90.00
#
_symmetry.space_group_name_H-M   'P 1'
#
loop_
_entity.id
_entity.type
_entity.pdbx_description
1 polymer ?
#
loop_
_entity_poly.entity_id
_entity_poly.type
_entity_poly.pdbx_seq_one_letter_code
_entity_poly.pdbx_strand_id
1 'polypeptide(L)'
;MVGSGAPKLVAAVAGDADAAGDLTAAVATLLPDYMIPTRIVFFEHLPLTANGKLDRRAVAALLEPRPEDSAPASSGPRNDLEAALADITAEVLGVDSVGVQQDFFASGGDSVLATTLIARVRDWLQTDHAVVADLFATRTVAGLAERLAQREARRGTPERLGLVARHYLDVSALTDEEVLAQG
;
A
#
# COMPACT_ATOMS: atom_id res chain seq x y z
N MET A 1 21.62 10.34 -2.25
CA MET A 1 20.83 10.17 -1.02
C MET A 1 20.60 8.68 -0.85
N VAL A 2 21.31 8.02 0.05
CA VAL A 2 21.29 6.55 0.20
C VAL A 2 20.04 6.19 1.02
N GLY A 3 19.12 5.42 0.44
CA GLY A 3 17.90 4.97 1.09
C GLY A 3 18.23 4.13 2.33
N SER A 4 17.78 4.61 3.49
CA SER A 4 17.91 3.94 4.78
C SER A 4 16.87 2.82 4.90
N GLY A 5 17.12 1.68 4.25
CA GLY A 5 16.29 0.47 4.36
C GLY A 5 17.15 -0.79 4.39
N ALA A 6 16.68 -1.83 5.09
CA ALA A 6 17.32 -3.15 5.06
C ALA A 6 17.38 -3.68 3.61
N PRO A 7 18.42 -4.45 3.25
CA PRO A 7 18.56 -4.99 1.89
C PRO A 7 17.33 -5.85 1.54
N LYS A 8 16.63 -5.49 0.47
CA LYS A 8 15.45 -6.23 -0.05
C LYS A 8 15.87 -7.14 -1.20
N LEU A 9 15.22 -8.31 -1.30
CA LEU A 9 15.42 -9.23 -2.43
C LEU A 9 14.51 -8.86 -3.59
N VAL A 10 15.09 -8.81 -4.79
CA VAL A 10 14.40 -8.60 -6.07
C VAL A 10 14.82 -9.72 -7.02
N ALA A 11 13.85 -10.37 -7.66
CA ALA A 11 14.12 -11.41 -8.64
C ALA A 11 14.01 -10.85 -10.06
N ALA A 12 15.05 -11.05 -10.88
CA ALA A 12 15.02 -10.79 -12.32
C ALA A 12 14.82 -12.11 -13.05
N VAL A 13 13.73 -12.23 -13.81
CA VAL A 13 13.33 -13.46 -14.49
C VAL A 13 13.33 -13.23 -16.00
N ALA A 14 13.95 -14.14 -16.76
CA ALA A 14 13.82 -14.13 -18.21
C ALA A 14 12.59 -14.94 -18.62
N GLY A 15 11.69 -14.35 -19.41
CA GLY A 15 10.52 -15.05 -19.93
C GLY A 15 9.25 -14.20 -19.93
N ASP A 16 8.15 -14.85 -20.31
CA ASP A 16 6.83 -14.24 -20.42
C ASP A 16 6.14 -14.20 -19.04
N ALA A 17 5.75 -13.00 -18.61
CA ALA A 17 5.06 -12.78 -17.35
C ALA A 17 3.65 -13.38 -17.34
N ASP A 18 2.96 -13.38 -18.47
CA ASP A 18 1.56 -13.84 -18.58
C ASP A 18 1.46 -15.36 -18.44
N ALA A 19 2.50 -16.07 -18.90
CA ALA A 19 2.59 -17.52 -18.78
C ALA A 19 3.09 -18.02 -17.42
N ALA A 20 3.66 -17.13 -16.59
CA ALA A 20 4.37 -17.51 -15.37
C ALA A 20 3.46 -17.79 -14.17
N GLY A 21 2.22 -17.30 -14.18
CA GLY A 21 1.30 -17.39 -13.05
C GLY A 21 1.83 -16.67 -11.79
N ASP A 22 1.37 -17.07 -10.61
CA ASP A 22 1.80 -16.48 -9.34
C ASP A 22 3.13 -17.10 -8.86
N LEU A 23 4.24 -16.57 -9.39
CA LEU A 23 5.59 -16.99 -9.02
C LEU A 23 5.91 -16.75 -7.53
N THR A 24 5.35 -15.72 -6.91
CA THR A 24 5.61 -15.42 -5.50
C THR A 24 5.05 -16.54 -4.63
N ALA A 25 3.80 -16.94 -4.87
CA ALA A 25 3.18 -18.06 -4.18
C ALA A 25 3.92 -19.37 -4.46
N ALA A 26 4.34 -19.61 -5.71
CA ALA A 26 5.11 -20.81 -6.06
C ALA A 26 6.43 -20.90 -5.27
N VAL A 27 7.20 -19.81 -5.23
CA VAL A 27 8.50 -19.75 -4.54
C VAL A 27 8.34 -19.85 -3.01
N ALA A 28 7.26 -19.31 -2.44
CA ALA A 28 6.96 -19.41 -1.02
C ALA A 28 6.77 -20.85 -0.52
N THR A 29 6.43 -21.80 -1.42
CA THR A 29 6.34 -23.23 -1.06
C THR A 29 7.70 -23.91 -0.94
N LEU A 30 8.76 -23.30 -1.47
CA LEU A 30 10.10 -23.90 -1.59
C LEU A 30 11.15 -23.18 -0.75
N LEU A 31 10.95 -21.90 -0.45
CA LEU A 31 11.92 -21.06 0.26
C LEU A 31 11.39 -20.56 1.61
N PRO A 32 12.26 -20.37 2.61
CA PRO A 32 11.90 -19.65 3.83
C PRO A 32 11.46 -18.20 3.53
N ASP A 33 10.59 -17.65 4.38
CA ASP A 33 9.98 -16.32 4.19
C ASP A 33 10.98 -15.20 3.88
N TYR A 34 12.15 -15.21 4.52
CA TYR A 34 13.19 -14.17 4.33
C TYR A 34 13.94 -14.28 2.99
N MET A 35 13.73 -15.35 2.23
CA MET A 35 14.29 -15.55 0.88
C MET A 35 13.27 -15.28 -0.22
N ILE A 36 12.01 -15.00 0.13
CA ILE A 36 10.97 -14.68 -0.84
C ILE A 36 11.24 -13.26 -1.39
N PRO A 37 11.38 -13.10 -2.71
CA PRO A 37 11.64 -11.79 -3.31
C PRO A 37 10.44 -10.86 -3.10
N THR A 38 10.73 -9.61 -2.77
CA THR A 38 9.72 -8.55 -2.57
C THR A 38 9.16 -7.99 -3.88
N ARG A 39 9.90 -8.18 -4.98
CA ARG A 39 9.50 -7.80 -6.35
C ARG A 39 10.09 -8.82 -7.33
N ILE A 40 9.29 -9.23 -8.31
CA ILE A 40 9.72 -10.07 -9.43
C ILE A 40 9.57 -9.22 -10.70
N VAL A 41 10.65 -9.08 -11.47
CA VAL A 41 10.69 -8.29 -12.71
C VAL A 41 11.04 -9.21 -13.86
N PHE A 42 10.21 -9.19 -14.89
CA PHE A 42 10.40 -9.98 -16.10
C PHE A 42 11.18 -9.19 -17.15
N PHE A 43 12.07 -9.89 -17.82
CA PHE A 43 12.87 -9.42 -18.94
C PHE A 43 12.61 -10.34 -20.12
N GLU A 44 12.42 -9.76 -21.30
CA GLU A 44 12.44 -10.54 -22.55
C GLU A 44 13.80 -11.24 -22.72
N HIS A 45 14.88 -10.50 -22.45
CA HIS A 45 16.24 -11.00 -22.37
C HIS A 45 17.01 -10.35 -21.23
N LEU A 46 17.76 -11.16 -20.47
CA LEU A 46 18.63 -10.63 -19.42
C LEU A 46 19.82 -9.87 -20.05
N PRO A 47 20.15 -8.67 -19.56
CA PRO A 47 21.32 -7.91 -20.01
C PRO A 47 22.61 -8.73 -19.86
N LEU A 48 23.36 -8.87 -20.95
CA LEU A 48 24.65 -9.53 -20.97
C LEU A 48 25.75 -8.53 -21.33
N THR A 49 26.93 -8.73 -20.74
CA THR A 49 28.17 -8.08 -21.14
C THR A 49 28.61 -8.54 -22.54
N ALA A 50 29.55 -7.83 -23.16
CA ALA A 50 30.13 -8.23 -24.46
C ALA A 50 30.73 -9.66 -24.47
N ASN A 51 31.08 -10.19 -23.29
CA ASN A 51 31.59 -11.55 -23.11
C ASN A 51 30.49 -12.59 -22.82
N GLY A 52 29.21 -12.23 -22.94
CA GLY A 52 28.05 -13.11 -22.70
C GLY A 52 27.74 -13.41 -21.24
N LYS A 53 28.43 -12.77 -20.27
CA LYS A 53 28.11 -12.89 -18.84
C LYS A 53 26.98 -11.95 -18.46
N LEU A 54 26.15 -12.31 -17.47
CA LEU A 54 25.13 -11.42 -16.91
C LEU A 54 25.72 -10.08 -16.46
N ASP A 55 25.23 -9.00 -17.03
CA ASP A 55 25.57 -7.65 -16.62
C ASP A 55 24.73 -7.24 -15.42
N ARG A 56 25.22 -7.58 -14.22
CA ARG A 56 24.54 -7.29 -12.95
C ARG A 56 24.31 -5.79 -12.72
N ARG A 57 25.16 -4.92 -13.28
CA ARG A 57 24.99 -3.47 -13.13
C ARG A 57 23.85 -2.97 -14.01
N ALA A 58 23.80 -3.44 -15.26
CA ALA A 58 22.68 -3.14 -16.15
C ALA A 58 21.35 -3.68 -15.59
N VAL A 59 21.34 -4.91 -15.05
CA VAL A 59 20.17 -5.46 -14.36
C VAL A 59 19.79 -4.57 -13.17
N ALA A 60 20.73 -4.25 -12.28
CA ALA A 60 20.43 -3.44 -11.10
C ALA A 60 19.85 -2.06 -11.48
N ALA A 61 20.41 -1.39 -12.49
CA ALA A 61 19.90 -0.11 -12.97
C ALA A 61 18.48 -0.20 -13.54
N LEU A 62 18.14 -1.31 -14.20
CA LEU A 62 16.77 -1.55 -14.71
C LEU A 62 15.79 -1.97 -13.61
N LEU A 63 16.29 -2.41 -12.44
CA LEU A 63 15.49 -2.73 -11.27
C LEU A 63 15.34 -1.54 -10.30
N GLU A 64 16.05 -0.43 -10.52
CA GLU A 64 15.87 0.76 -9.71
C GLU A 64 14.43 1.27 -9.86
N PRO A 65 13.75 1.61 -8.75
CA PRO A 65 12.38 2.11 -8.79
C PRO A 65 12.35 3.41 -9.60
N ARG A 66 11.70 3.38 -10.76
CA ARG A 66 11.49 4.57 -11.58
C ARG A 66 10.31 5.37 -11.01
N PRO A 67 10.30 6.71 -11.05
CA PRO A 67 9.16 7.51 -10.61
C PRO A 67 7.84 7.12 -11.31
N GLU A 68 7.91 6.62 -12.54
CA GLU A 68 6.77 6.09 -13.30
C GLU A 68 6.39 4.63 -12.97
N ASP A 69 7.21 3.90 -12.20
CA ASP A 69 6.80 2.62 -11.60
C ASP A 69 5.79 2.84 -10.45
N SER A 70 5.61 4.09 -10.00
CA SER A 70 4.34 4.53 -9.42
C SER A 70 3.29 4.50 -10.53
N ALA A 71 2.82 3.29 -10.86
CA ALA A 71 1.85 3.07 -11.89
C ALA A 71 0.69 4.08 -11.74
N PRO A 72 0.14 4.63 -12.84
CA PRO A 72 -1.09 5.40 -12.76
C PRO A 72 -2.13 4.52 -12.09
N ALA A 73 -2.78 5.05 -11.06
CA ALA A 73 -3.84 4.40 -10.31
C ALA A 73 -4.92 3.85 -11.25
N SER A 74 -4.79 2.60 -11.68
CA SER A 74 -5.79 1.97 -12.58
C SER A 74 -7.07 1.58 -11.82
N SER A 75 -7.21 2.00 -10.57
CA SER A 75 -8.48 2.04 -9.84
C SER A 75 -8.32 3.10 -8.76
N GLY A 76 -9.04 4.22 -8.88
CA GLY A 76 -9.18 5.12 -7.73
C GLY A 76 -9.87 4.42 -6.55
N PRO A 77 -9.89 5.04 -5.36
CA PRO A 77 -10.63 4.51 -4.23
C PRO A 77 -12.11 4.29 -4.59
N ARG A 78 -12.63 3.13 -4.24
CA ARG A 78 -14.01 2.69 -4.56
C ARG A 78 -15.02 3.18 -3.53
N ASN A 79 -14.57 3.62 -2.37
CA ASN A 79 -15.37 4.10 -1.26
C ASN A 79 -14.54 5.04 -0.36
N ASP A 80 -15.23 5.74 0.55
CA ASP A 80 -14.62 6.73 1.46
C ASP A 80 -13.57 6.11 2.38
N LEU A 81 -13.74 4.84 2.76
CA LEU A 81 -12.77 4.11 3.57
C LEU A 81 -11.45 3.93 2.80
N GLU A 82 -11.50 3.50 1.54
CA GLU A 82 -10.31 3.38 0.71
C GLU A 82 -9.62 4.72 0.46
N ALA A 83 -10.39 5.79 0.28
CA ALA A 83 -9.84 7.14 0.12
C ALA A 83 -9.08 7.59 1.37
N ALA A 84 -9.72 7.52 2.54
CA ALA A 84 -9.08 7.89 3.80
C ALA A 84 -7.85 7.03 4.11
N LEU A 85 -7.92 5.71 3.86
CA LEU A 85 -6.77 4.83 4.06
C LEU A 85 -5.63 5.15 3.08
N ALA A 86 -5.92 5.51 1.83
CA ALA A 86 -4.91 5.92 0.87
C ALA A 86 -4.20 7.21 1.32
N ASP A 87 -4.95 8.20 1.81
CA ASP A 87 -4.40 9.47 2.32
C ASP A 87 -3.50 9.25 3.52
N ILE A 88 -3.97 8.49 4.53
CA ILE A 88 -3.16 8.16 5.72
C ILE A 88 -1.90 7.38 5.29
N THR A 89 -2.02 6.49 4.30
CA THR A 89 -0.88 5.72 3.80
C THR A 89 0.14 6.62 3.09
N ALA A 90 -0.32 7.58 2.28
CA ALA A 90 0.53 8.55 1.61
C ALA A 90 1.30 9.42 2.62
N GLU A 91 0.62 9.90 3.68
CA GLU A 91 1.25 10.64 4.77
C GLU A 91 2.32 9.82 5.50
N VAL A 92 2.05 8.54 5.77
CA VAL A 92 2.99 7.66 6.48
C VAL A 92 4.20 7.32 5.61
N LEU A 93 4.00 7.12 4.32
CA LEU A 93 5.09 6.86 3.36
C LEU A 93 5.84 8.14 2.96
N GLY A 94 5.27 9.33 3.19
CA GLY A 94 5.85 10.61 2.79
C GLY A 94 5.83 10.83 1.27
N VAL A 95 4.77 10.38 0.60
CA VAL A 95 4.57 10.52 -0.86
C VAL A 95 3.31 11.32 -1.16
N ASP A 96 3.20 11.88 -2.37
CA ASP A 96 2.06 12.73 -2.75
C ASP A 96 0.74 11.95 -2.86
N SER A 97 0.78 10.69 -3.28
CA SER A 97 -0.39 9.83 -3.39
C SER A 97 -0.02 8.35 -3.40
N VAL A 98 -0.96 7.50 -2.99
CA VAL A 98 -0.83 6.04 -3.00
C VAL A 98 -2.05 5.44 -3.70
N GLY A 99 -1.81 4.56 -4.67
CA GLY A 99 -2.88 3.80 -5.32
C GLY A 99 -3.48 2.74 -4.37
N VAL A 100 -4.78 2.50 -4.43
CA VAL A 100 -5.41 1.56 -3.48
C VAL A 100 -4.96 0.10 -3.63
N GLN A 101 -4.49 -0.28 -4.82
CA GLN A 101 -3.90 -1.58 -5.11
C GLN A 101 -2.37 -1.57 -5.04
N GLN A 102 -1.76 -0.43 -4.71
CA GLN A 102 -0.33 -0.32 -4.60
C GLN A 102 0.16 -1.08 -3.37
N ASP A 103 1.22 -1.88 -3.55
CA ASP A 103 1.83 -2.63 -2.47
C ASP A 103 2.59 -1.68 -1.54
N PHE A 104 2.14 -1.62 -0.28
CA PHE A 104 2.70 -0.78 0.77
C PHE A 104 4.20 -1.04 1.00
N PHE A 105 4.61 -2.30 1.02
CA PHE A 105 5.99 -2.70 1.31
C PHE A 105 6.92 -2.53 0.10
N ALA A 106 6.38 -2.67 -1.11
CA ALA A 106 7.09 -2.34 -2.35
C ALA A 106 7.31 -0.83 -2.48
N SER A 107 6.39 -0.02 -1.92
CA SER A 107 6.40 1.45 -1.98
C SER A 107 7.28 2.12 -0.92
N GLY A 108 8.12 1.35 -0.22
CA GLY A 108 9.00 1.87 0.82
C GLY A 108 8.53 1.60 2.25
N GLY A 109 7.33 1.03 2.43
CA GLY A 109 6.83 0.61 3.74
C GLY A 109 7.71 -0.46 4.40
N ASP A 110 7.81 -0.39 5.73
CA ASP A 110 8.44 -1.38 6.59
C ASP A 110 7.57 -1.69 7.82
N SER A 111 8.07 -2.47 8.78
CA SER A 111 7.32 -2.85 9.99
C SER A 111 7.05 -1.68 10.94
N VAL A 112 7.93 -0.67 10.97
CA VAL A 112 7.76 0.53 11.78
C VAL A 112 6.65 1.38 11.16
N LEU A 113 6.73 1.65 9.86
CA LEU A 113 5.71 2.39 9.12
C LEU A 113 4.36 1.65 9.13
N ALA A 114 4.36 0.32 9.02
CA ALA A 114 3.14 -0.49 9.15
C ALA A 114 2.48 -0.31 10.52
N THR A 115 3.29 -0.29 11.59
CA THR A 115 2.78 -0.08 12.95
C THR A 115 2.21 1.33 13.12
N THR A 116 2.91 2.34 12.60
CA THR A 116 2.45 3.73 12.59
C THR A 116 1.16 3.90 11.78
N LEU A 117 1.08 3.28 10.60
CA LEU A 117 -0.11 3.29 9.75
C LEU A 117 -1.30 2.74 10.52
N ILE A 118 -1.18 1.55 11.10
CA ILE A 118 -2.28 0.95 11.86
C ILE A 118 -2.68 1.81 13.06
N ALA A 119 -1.72 2.41 13.79
CA ALA A 119 -2.04 3.33 14.88
C ALA A 119 -2.86 4.53 14.42
N ARG A 120 -2.50 5.16 13.29
CA ARG A 120 -3.27 6.27 12.70
C ARG A 120 -4.63 5.84 12.19
N VAL A 121 -4.73 4.67 11.57
CA VAL A 121 -6.01 4.12 11.10
C VAL A 121 -6.95 3.86 12.27
N ARG A 122 -6.44 3.33 13.39
CA ARG A 122 -7.25 3.12 14.61
C ARG A 122 -7.75 4.43 15.19
N ASP A 123 -6.90 5.45 15.23
CA ASP A 123 -7.26 6.79 15.68
C ASP A 123 -8.32 7.42 14.76
N TRP A 124 -8.15 7.32 13.45
CA TRP A 124 -9.12 7.85 12.49
C TRP A 124 -10.48 7.13 12.55
N LEU A 125 -10.48 5.80 12.61
CA LEU A 125 -11.70 4.98 12.71
C LEU A 125 -12.31 4.93 14.11
N GLN A 126 -11.60 5.41 15.14
CA GLN A 126 -11.96 5.23 16.54
C GLN A 126 -12.25 3.76 16.87
N THR A 127 -11.41 2.85 16.37
CA THR A 127 -11.57 1.40 16.53
C THR A 127 -10.24 0.68 16.72
N ASP A 128 -10.24 -0.38 17.53
CA ASP A 128 -9.08 -1.26 17.71
C ASP A 128 -9.02 -2.41 16.68
N HIS A 129 -9.94 -2.42 15.69
CA HIS A 129 -10.09 -3.54 14.77
C HIS A 129 -9.02 -3.63 13.69
N ALA A 130 -8.37 -2.52 13.37
CA ALA A 130 -7.22 -2.53 12.47
C ALA A 130 -6.04 -3.25 13.14
N VAL A 131 -5.45 -4.25 12.50
CA VAL A 131 -4.27 -4.95 13.03
C VAL A 131 -3.19 -5.04 11.96
N VAL A 132 -1.94 -4.95 12.40
CA VAL A 132 -0.76 -5.01 11.51
C VAL A 132 -0.75 -6.30 10.68
N ALA A 133 -1.20 -7.42 11.25
CA ALA A 133 -1.30 -8.69 10.54
C ALA A 133 -2.17 -8.61 9.27
N ASP A 134 -3.24 -7.79 9.28
CA ASP A 134 -4.11 -7.66 8.11
C ASP A 134 -3.36 -6.93 6.99
N LEU A 135 -2.61 -5.87 7.29
CA LEU A 135 -1.76 -5.17 6.31
C LEU A 135 -0.65 -6.07 5.74
N PHE A 136 -0.03 -6.93 6.56
CA PHE A 136 0.96 -7.89 6.06
C PHE A 136 0.34 -8.95 5.15
N ALA A 137 -0.88 -9.38 5.44
CA ALA A 137 -1.58 -10.38 4.65
C ALA A 137 -2.08 -9.81 3.30
N THR A 138 -2.52 -8.55 3.27
CA THR A 138 -3.14 -7.96 2.08
C THR A 138 -2.20 -7.08 1.28
N ARG A 139 -1.23 -6.46 1.95
CA ARG A 139 -0.18 -5.60 1.41
C ARG A 139 -0.66 -4.32 0.73
N THR A 140 -1.97 -4.15 0.53
CA THR A 140 -2.58 -3.01 -0.17
C THR A 140 -3.65 -2.34 0.69
N VAL A 141 -3.95 -1.08 0.37
CA VAL A 141 -5.04 -0.30 0.99
C VAL A 141 -6.39 -0.98 0.75
N ALA A 142 -6.68 -1.41 -0.48
CA ALA A 142 -7.93 -2.07 -0.83
C ALA A 142 -8.16 -3.35 -0.02
N GLY A 143 -7.12 -4.17 0.14
CA GLY A 143 -7.24 -5.39 0.93
C GLY A 143 -7.34 -5.11 2.43
N LEU A 144 -6.65 -4.08 2.95
CA LEU A 144 -6.81 -3.65 4.35
C LEU A 144 -8.26 -3.18 4.61
N ALA A 145 -8.82 -2.39 3.71
CA ALA A 145 -10.21 -1.92 3.78
C ALA A 145 -11.21 -3.10 3.82
N GLU A 146 -11.00 -4.12 2.98
CA GLU A 146 -11.84 -5.32 2.97
C GLU A 146 -11.77 -6.10 4.30
N ARG A 147 -10.56 -6.27 4.86
CA ARG A 147 -10.37 -6.94 6.15
C ARG A 147 -11.06 -6.19 7.29
N LEU A 148 -11.00 -4.87 7.29
CA LEU A 148 -11.68 -4.03 8.26
C LEU A 148 -13.21 -4.21 8.16
N ALA A 149 -13.77 -4.08 6.96
CA ALA A 149 -15.19 -4.27 6.71
C ALA A 149 -15.68 -5.67 7.14
N GLN A 150 -14.90 -6.72 6.86
CA GLN A 150 -15.22 -8.09 7.30
C GLN A 150 -15.22 -8.22 8.83
N ARG A 151 -14.30 -7.57 9.54
CA ARG A 151 -14.23 -7.59 11.01
C ARG A 151 -15.39 -6.82 11.64
N GLU A 152 -15.81 -5.72 11.04
CA GLU A 152 -17.00 -4.97 11.46
C GLU A 152 -18.28 -5.78 11.23
N ALA A 153 -18.45 -6.38 10.04
CA ALA A 153 -19.62 -7.18 9.70
C ALA A 153 -19.81 -8.40 10.63
N ARG A 154 -18.70 -9.04 11.05
CA ARG A 154 -18.73 -10.17 12.00
C ARG A 154 -19.22 -9.79 13.40
N ARG A 155 -19.27 -8.50 13.74
CA ARG A 155 -19.79 -8.02 15.05
C ARG A 155 -21.27 -7.66 15.02
N GLY A 156 -21.89 -7.52 13.83
CA GLY A 156 -23.32 -7.24 13.65
C GLY A 156 -23.70 -5.77 13.86
N THR A 157 -24.43 -5.19 12.90
CA THR A 157 -25.09 -3.87 13.02
C THR A 157 -26.37 -4.00 13.88
N PRO A 158 -26.80 -2.95 14.61
CA PRO A 158 -27.50 -1.83 13.95
C PRO A 158 -27.08 -0.41 14.40
N GLU A 159 -27.32 0.56 13.51
CA GLU A 159 -27.53 2.01 13.74
C GLU A 159 -26.42 3.08 13.74
N ARG A 160 -25.11 2.80 13.84
CA ARG A 160 -24.13 3.93 13.91
C ARG A 160 -23.40 4.35 12.64
N LEU A 161 -23.33 3.49 11.61
CA LEU A 161 -22.67 3.86 10.34
C LEU A 161 -23.51 4.85 9.49
N GLY A 162 -24.80 5.01 9.77
CA GLY A 162 -25.65 6.02 9.11
C GLY A 162 -25.52 7.44 9.69
N LEU A 163 -24.92 7.62 10.87
CA LEU A 163 -24.83 8.92 11.53
C LEU A 163 -23.53 9.66 11.18
N VAL A 164 -22.42 8.95 11.00
CA VAL A 164 -21.11 9.58 10.73
C VAL A 164 -21.04 10.11 9.30
N ALA A 165 -21.68 9.45 8.33
CA ALA A 165 -21.77 9.94 6.94
C ALA A 165 -22.63 11.20 6.75
N ARG A 166 -23.47 11.58 7.74
CA ARG A 166 -24.33 12.78 7.65
C ARG A 166 -23.80 14.01 8.39
N HIS A 167 -22.82 13.86 9.27
CA HIS A 167 -22.32 14.99 10.06
C HIS A 167 -20.95 15.53 9.59
N TYR A 168 -20.32 14.90 8.60
CA TYR A 168 -19.01 15.33 8.11
C TYR A 168 -19.05 16.22 6.86
N LEU A 169 -20.24 16.48 6.29
CA LEU A 169 -20.40 17.32 5.09
C LEU A 169 -20.66 18.81 5.36
N ASP A 170 -20.55 19.30 6.59
CA ASP A 170 -20.77 20.74 6.84
C ASP A 170 -19.87 21.33 7.92
N VAL A 171 -18.59 21.54 7.59
CA VAL A 171 -17.71 22.44 8.37
C VAL A 171 -17.13 23.56 7.52
N SER A 172 -17.67 23.78 6.31
CA SER A 172 -17.26 24.87 5.42
C SER A 172 -18.35 25.95 5.22
N ALA A 173 -19.45 25.93 5.98
CA ALA A 173 -20.53 26.91 5.87
C ALA A 173 -20.78 27.77 7.12
N LEU A 174 -19.82 27.93 8.03
CA LEU A 174 -19.88 28.98 9.04
C LEU A 174 -19.08 30.19 8.56
N THR A 175 -19.81 31.17 8.04
CA THR A 175 -19.32 32.53 7.82
C THR A 175 -19.19 33.24 9.16
N ASP A 176 -18.14 34.05 9.31
CA ASP A 176 -17.72 34.77 10.53
C ASP A 176 -18.68 35.89 11.04
N GLU A 177 -19.99 35.82 10.77
CA GLU A 177 -20.93 36.94 10.96
C GLU A 177 -21.90 36.82 12.16
N GLU A 178 -21.67 35.94 13.15
CA GLU A 178 -22.57 35.83 14.33
C GLU A 178 -21.89 35.93 15.72
N VAL A 179 -20.66 36.42 15.81
CA VAL A 179 -19.96 36.60 17.11
C VAL A 179 -20.24 37.96 17.80
N LEU A 180 -21.04 38.86 17.21
CA LEU A 180 -21.26 40.22 17.77
C LEU A 180 -22.68 40.54 18.27
N ALA A 181 -23.54 39.55 18.53
CA ALA A 181 -24.92 39.81 19.00
C ALA A 181 -25.29 39.21 20.36
N GLN A 182 -24.32 38.87 21.22
CA GLN A 182 -24.56 38.70 22.66
C GLN A 182 -23.43 39.31 23.48
N GLY A 183 -23.58 40.62 23.75
CA GLY A 183 -22.79 41.43 24.66
C GLY A 183 -23.44 42.78 24.85
#